data_AF-A0A9P0YVX2-F1
#
_entry.id   AF-A0A9P0YVX2-F1
#
_cell.length_a   1.000
_cell.length_b   1.000
_cell.length_c   1.000
_cell.angle_alpha   90.00
_cell.angle_beta   90.00
_cell.angle_gamma   90.00
#
_symmetry.space_group_name_H-M   'P 1'
#
loop_
_entity.id
_entity.type
_entity.pdbx_description
1 polymer ?
#
loop_
_entity_poly.entity_id
_entity_poly.type
_entity_poly.pdbx_seq_one_letter_code
_entity_poly.pdbx_strand_id
1 'polypeptide(L)'
;MMMSQCAKRLGRSAPRYFSTAIFRPATTAARGAGAGGAFFTGNPGVTSEEALVTWMRFPAMGSRRMGTVALGDKQQGDKKSEQSTAAASTSPSGGEIVSYWGVPPSKISKEDGTEWKWSCFRPWETYKADLNIDLKKHHVPITFLDKFAYWTVKSLRFPTDIFFQRRYGCRAMMLETVAAVPGMVGGLLLHCKSLRRFERSGGWIKALLEEAENERMHLMTFMEVSQPRWYERALVFAVQGVFFNVYFLTYVMSPKLAHRIVGYLEEEAIHSYTEFLKELDKGNIENVPAPAIAVDYWRLPPNSTLRDVVMVVRADEAHHRDVNHFASDIHYQGQQLKDSPAPLGYH
;
A
#
# COMPACT_ATOMS: atom_id res chain seq x y z
N MET A 1 -36.26 10.12 52.63
CA MET A 1 -37.63 10.56 53.00
C MET A 1 -37.97 11.77 52.13
N MET A 2 -39.10 11.66 51.39
CA MET A 2 -39.96 12.73 50.81
C MET A 2 -39.33 13.82 49.91
N MET A 3 -39.67 13.90 48.61
CA MET A 3 -40.90 14.49 48.01
C MET A 3 -41.03 16.01 48.31
N SER A 4 -41.37 16.94 47.42
CA SER A 4 -42.13 16.93 46.16
C SER A 4 -42.09 18.31 45.48
N GLN A 5 -42.13 18.32 44.14
CA GLN A 5 -42.88 19.21 43.21
C GLN A 5 -42.98 20.74 43.40
N CYS A 6 -42.74 21.46 42.30
CA CYS A 6 -43.79 22.31 41.72
C CYS A 6 -43.61 22.49 40.20
N ALA A 7 -44.73 22.47 39.48
CA ALA A 7 -44.88 22.45 38.04
C ALA A 7 -45.64 23.70 37.54
N LYS A 8 -45.49 24.04 36.24
CA LYS A 8 -46.52 24.45 35.24
C LYS A 8 -45.80 25.04 33.99
N ARG A 9 -45.88 24.47 32.76
CA ARG A 9 -46.99 24.48 31.73
C ARG A 9 -47.45 25.92 31.40
N LEU A 10 -47.64 26.43 30.18
CA LEU A 10 -47.94 25.98 28.80
C LEU A 10 -47.49 27.12 27.83
N GLY A 11 -47.37 27.03 26.51
CA GLY A 11 -47.66 25.98 25.53
C GLY A 11 -47.69 26.51 24.08
N ARG A 12 -47.90 25.58 23.14
CA ARG A 12 -48.48 25.69 21.75
C ARG A 12 -47.79 26.65 20.76
N SER A 13 -47.66 26.39 19.45
CA SER A 13 -48.31 25.46 18.53
C SER A 13 -47.43 25.32 17.27
N ALA A 14 -47.45 24.14 16.64
CA ALA A 14 -47.01 23.94 15.26
C ALA A 14 -48.07 24.46 14.26
N PRO A 15 -47.79 24.44 12.94
CA PRO A 15 -48.31 23.29 12.19
C PRO A 15 -47.32 22.66 11.19
N ARG A 16 -47.50 21.35 11.04
CA ARG A 16 -47.00 20.51 9.96
C ARG A 16 -47.92 20.67 8.75
N TYR A 17 -47.37 20.72 7.53
CA TYR A 17 -48.12 20.47 6.31
C TYR A 17 -47.85 19.05 5.81
N PHE A 18 -48.93 18.28 5.72
CA PHE A 18 -49.04 17.05 4.94
C PHE A 18 -49.37 17.42 3.48
N SER A 19 -48.86 16.66 2.52
CA SER A 19 -49.63 16.40 1.28
C SER A 19 -49.24 15.06 0.66
N THR A 20 -50.27 14.31 0.30
CA THR A 20 -50.30 12.97 -0.33
C THR A 20 -51.25 13.02 -1.52
N ALA A 21 -50.85 12.50 -2.68
CA ALA A 21 -51.72 11.92 -3.74
C ALA A 21 -50.81 11.38 -4.87
N ILE A 22 -50.74 10.07 -5.17
CA ILE A 22 -51.65 9.13 -5.87
C ILE A 22 -51.30 8.93 -7.37
N PHE A 23 -51.23 7.65 -7.74
CA PHE A 23 -51.03 6.97 -9.03
C PHE A 23 -51.95 7.38 -10.22
N ARG A 24 -51.45 7.23 -11.47
CA ARG A 24 -51.88 6.19 -12.44
C ARG A 24 -51.08 6.20 -13.78
N PRO A 25 -51.12 5.09 -14.57
CA PRO A 25 -50.18 4.76 -15.65
C PRO A 25 -50.73 5.01 -17.07
N ALA A 26 -49.86 4.87 -18.08
CA ALA A 26 -50.27 4.63 -19.47
C ALA A 26 -49.36 3.59 -20.16
N THR A 27 -50.00 2.50 -20.59
CA THR A 27 -49.56 1.44 -21.49
C THR A 27 -49.83 1.81 -22.96
N THR A 28 -48.97 1.37 -23.89
CA THR A 28 -49.26 0.62 -25.16
C THR A 28 -48.01 0.67 -26.06
N ALA A 29 -47.34 -0.47 -26.33
CA ALA A 29 -47.47 -1.32 -27.53
C ALA A 29 -46.59 -0.82 -28.71
N ALA A 30 -45.96 -1.61 -29.60
CA ALA A 30 -45.63 -3.02 -29.73
C ALA A 30 -44.76 -3.18 -31.02
N ARG A 31 -43.95 -4.24 -31.08
CA ARG A 31 -43.55 -5.07 -32.25
C ARG A 31 -42.66 -4.56 -33.40
N GLY A 32 -41.74 -5.47 -33.80
CA GLY A 32 -41.18 -5.66 -35.16
C GLY A 32 -39.65 -5.80 -35.15
N ALA A 33 -39.03 -6.98 -35.05
CA ALA A 33 -38.87 -8.10 -36.01
C ALA A 33 -37.81 -7.88 -37.11
N GLY A 34 -36.92 -8.88 -37.29
CA GLY A 34 -35.90 -9.02 -38.35
C GLY A 34 -34.51 -9.26 -37.74
N ALA A 35 -33.99 -10.47 -37.50
CA ALA A 35 -33.83 -11.66 -38.34
C ALA A 35 -33.08 -11.40 -39.65
N GLY A 36 -31.85 -11.92 -39.74
CA GLY A 36 -31.02 -11.91 -40.95
C GLY A 36 -29.65 -12.51 -40.69
N GLY A 37 -29.57 -13.84 -40.71
CA GLY A 37 -28.31 -14.59 -40.78
C GLY A 37 -27.92 -14.92 -42.22
N ALA A 38 -26.63 -15.09 -42.47
CA ALA A 38 -25.97 -15.92 -43.49
C ALA A 38 -24.46 -15.77 -43.21
N PHE A 39 -23.71 -16.72 -42.66
CA PHE A 39 -23.38 -18.06 -43.17
C PHE A 39 -23.13 -18.09 -44.69
N PHE A 40 -21.85 -17.95 -45.06
CA PHE A 40 -21.27 -18.71 -46.16
C PHE A 40 -19.99 -19.38 -45.69
N THR A 41 -20.07 -20.71 -45.68
CA THR A 41 -18.97 -21.67 -45.61
C THR A 41 -18.16 -21.66 -46.90
N GLY A 42 -16.84 -21.86 -46.80
CA GLY A 42 -15.99 -22.17 -47.96
C GLY A 42 -14.51 -22.17 -47.62
N ASN A 43 -14.02 -23.27 -47.05
CA ASN A 43 -12.61 -23.70 -47.09
C ASN A 43 -12.49 -24.78 -48.20
N PRO A 44 -11.32 -25.27 -48.69
CA PRO A 44 -9.94 -25.03 -48.23
C PRO A 44 -8.86 -24.90 -49.34
N GLY A 45 -7.64 -24.53 -48.92
CA GLY A 45 -6.39 -25.02 -49.50
C GLY A 45 -5.60 -24.05 -50.38
N VAL A 46 -4.44 -23.61 -49.90
CA VAL A 46 -3.11 -23.90 -50.48
C VAL A 46 -2.05 -23.15 -49.66
N THR A 47 -0.99 -23.88 -49.36
CA THR A 47 0.24 -23.55 -48.64
C THR A 47 1.13 -22.54 -49.39
N SER A 48 1.74 -21.58 -48.68
CA SER A 48 3.17 -21.24 -48.84
C SER A 48 3.61 -20.20 -47.80
N GLU A 49 4.83 -20.37 -47.32
CA GLU A 49 5.55 -19.50 -46.38
C GLU A 49 5.75 -18.06 -46.90
N GLU A 50 6.09 -17.18 -45.95
CA GLU A 50 6.59 -15.80 -46.08
C GLU A 50 5.58 -14.67 -46.37
N ALA A 51 5.17 -13.96 -45.31
CA ALA A 51 4.85 -12.52 -45.39
C ALA A 51 4.86 -11.83 -44.01
N LEU A 52 6.03 -11.31 -43.65
CA LEU A 52 6.25 -9.93 -43.18
C LEU A 52 5.32 -9.32 -42.11
N VAL A 53 5.90 -9.23 -40.91
CA VAL A 53 5.57 -8.32 -39.81
C VAL A 53 5.40 -6.88 -40.32
N THR A 54 4.17 -6.36 -40.31
CA THR A 54 3.89 -4.95 -40.61
C THR A 54 3.56 -4.20 -39.32
N TRP A 55 4.51 -3.38 -38.88
CA TRP A 55 4.34 -2.37 -37.82
C TRP A 55 3.50 -1.20 -38.35
N MET A 56 2.33 -0.95 -37.75
CA MET A 56 1.57 0.29 -38.01
C MET A 56 2.20 1.47 -37.26
N ARG A 57 2.87 2.36 -38.02
CA ARG A 57 3.15 3.76 -37.62
C ARG A 57 2.04 4.65 -38.17
N PHE A 58 1.32 5.36 -37.30
CA PHE A 58 0.42 6.44 -37.70
C PHE A 58 1.22 7.75 -37.92
N PRO A 59 0.88 8.57 -38.93
CA PRO A 59 1.60 9.81 -39.20
C PRO A 59 1.18 10.94 -38.27
N ALA A 60 2.17 11.75 -37.88
CA ALA A 60 1.99 13.01 -37.18
C ALA A 60 1.32 14.04 -38.10
N MET A 61 0.19 14.60 -37.66
CA MET A 61 -0.38 15.81 -38.23
C MET A 61 -0.63 16.80 -37.09
N GLY A 62 0.16 17.87 -37.09
CA GLY A 62 0.07 18.93 -36.10
C GLY A 62 -1.15 19.82 -36.32
N SER A 63 -1.77 20.25 -35.23
CA SER A 63 -2.41 21.55 -35.17
C SER A 63 -2.32 22.08 -33.75
N ARG A 64 -1.41 23.03 -33.56
CA ARG A 64 -1.33 23.87 -32.35
C ARG A 64 -2.54 24.82 -32.39
N ARG A 65 -3.34 24.87 -31.32
CA ARG A 65 -4.12 26.07 -31.00
C ARG A 65 -3.73 26.59 -29.63
N MET A 66 -3.59 27.91 -29.65
CA MET A 66 -2.95 28.82 -28.72
C MET A 66 -3.87 29.15 -27.54
N GLY A 67 -3.27 29.38 -26.38
CA GLY A 67 -3.93 29.88 -25.18
C GLY A 67 -2.89 30.36 -24.17
N THR A 68 -2.29 31.51 -24.45
CA THR A 68 -1.44 32.27 -23.52
C THR A 68 -2.32 33.12 -22.61
N VAL A 69 -2.12 33.01 -21.30
CA VAL A 69 -2.18 34.15 -20.38
C VAL A 69 -1.00 34.01 -19.43
N ALA A 70 0.04 34.81 -19.67
CA ALA A 70 1.13 35.04 -18.75
C ALA A 70 1.01 36.48 -18.25
N LEU A 71 1.00 36.65 -16.93
CA LEU A 71 1.15 37.92 -16.22
C LEU A 71 2.52 37.89 -15.55
N GLY A 72 3.36 38.89 -15.80
CA GLY A 72 4.57 39.14 -15.00
C GLY A 72 5.76 39.63 -15.82
N ASP A 73 6.00 40.94 -15.76
CA ASP A 73 6.84 41.76 -16.62
C ASP A 73 8.32 41.83 -16.15
N LYS A 74 9.24 41.98 -17.11
CA LYS A 74 10.59 42.61 -17.07
C LYS A 74 11.69 42.08 -16.12
N GLN A 75 12.80 41.63 -16.73
CA GLN A 75 14.05 42.42 -16.88
C GLN A 75 15.11 41.62 -17.68
N GLN A 76 15.78 42.29 -18.61
CA GLN A 76 16.99 41.82 -19.27
C GLN A 76 18.03 42.95 -19.23
N GLY A 77 19.27 42.63 -18.88
CA GLY A 77 20.37 43.60 -18.82
C GLY A 77 21.74 42.97 -18.54
N ASP A 78 22.40 42.57 -19.62
CA ASP A 78 23.83 42.73 -19.96
C ASP A 78 24.99 42.49 -18.95
N LYS A 79 25.88 41.58 -19.39
CA LYS A 79 27.35 41.71 -19.64
C LYS A 79 28.43 41.44 -18.57
N LYS A 80 29.50 40.84 -19.13
CA LYS A 80 30.95 40.78 -18.79
C LYS A 80 31.39 39.83 -17.66
N SER A 81 32.57 39.21 -17.71
CA SER A 81 33.55 38.80 -18.74
C SER A 81 34.73 38.17 -17.97
N GLU A 82 35.36 37.14 -18.56
CA GLU A 82 36.76 36.71 -18.31
C GLU A 82 37.05 36.09 -16.91
N GLN A 83 37.94 35.11 -16.72
CA GLN A 83 39.11 34.72 -17.48
C GLN A 83 39.49 33.25 -17.16
N SER A 84 40.04 32.60 -18.18
CA SER A 84 40.69 31.30 -18.28
C SER A 84 41.73 30.97 -17.20
N THR A 85 41.97 29.68 -16.93
CA THR A 85 43.29 29.02 -17.19
C THR A 85 43.22 27.50 -17.09
N ALA A 86 44.21 26.86 -17.70
CA ALA A 86 44.16 25.57 -18.37
C ALA A 86 44.55 24.35 -17.49
N ALA A 87 44.18 23.19 -18.05
CA ALA A 87 44.91 21.92 -18.07
C ALA A 87 45.15 21.16 -16.75
N ALA A 88 44.59 19.95 -16.66
CA ALA A 88 45.32 18.73 -17.02
C ALA A 88 44.40 17.52 -16.88
N SER A 89 44.27 16.78 -17.98
CA SER A 89 43.60 15.50 -18.07
C SER A 89 44.25 14.47 -17.16
N THR A 90 43.52 14.00 -16.15
CA THR A 90 43.78 12.71 -15.52
C THR A 90 42.51 11.89 -15.69
N SER A 91 42.57 10.90 -16.58
CA SER A 91 41.46 9.97 -16.84
C SER A 91 41.16 9.18 -15.56
N PRO A 92 39.91 9.16 -15.05
CA PRO A 92 39.54 8.19 -14.03
C PRO A 92 39.32 6.85 -14.72
N SER A 93 40.20 5.91 -14.43
CA SER A 93 39.93 4.49 -14.59
C SER A 93 38.80 4.09 -13.65
N GLY A 94 37.67 3.64 -14.21
CA GLY A 94 36.48 3.19 -13.47
C GLY A 94 35.40 4.26 -13.50
N GLY A 95 34.32 3.99 -14.25
CA GLY A 95 33.24 4.96 -14.50
C GLY A 95 32.52 5.36 -13.21
N GLU A 96 33.01 6.41 -12.58
CA GLU A 96 32.27 7.13 -11.55
C GLU A 96 31.03 7.73 -12.23
N ILE A 97 29.85 7.31 -11.80
CA ILE A 97 28.59 7.86 -12.33
C ILE A 97 28.52 9.31 -11.87
N VAL A 98 28.89 10.22 -12.76
CA VAL A 98 28.77 11.66 -12.54
C VAL A 98 27.29 11.95 -12.32
N SER A 99 26.96 12.49 -11.13
CA SER A 99 25.61 12.94 -10.81
C SER A 99 25.10 13.87 -11.91
N TYR A 100 23.94 13.55 -12.50
CA TYR A 100 23.31 14.39 -13.53
C TYR A 100 23.14 15.85 -13.07
N TRP A 101 22.97 16.05 -11.76
CA TRP A 101 22.81 17.36 -11.14
C TRP A 101 24.13 18.02 -10.73
N GLY A 102 25.28 17.36 -10.95
CA GLY A 102 26.60 17.83 -10.50
C GLY A 102 26.75 17.87 -8.97
N VAL A 103 25.79 17.29 -8.23
CA VAL A 103 25.81 17.25 -6.76
C VAL A 103 26.40 15.90 -6.34
N PRO A 104 27.53 15.87 -5.62
CA PRO A 104 28.08 14.62 -5.09
C PRO A 104 27.09 14.03 -4.07
N PRO A 105 27.00 12.70 -3.95
CA PRO A 105 26.15 12.07 -2.94
C PRO A 105 26.55 12.58 -1.56
N SER A 106 25.59 13.11 -0.81
CA SER A 106 25.84 13.61 0.55
C SER A 106 26.17 12.44 1.47
N LYS A 107 27.31 12.52 2.17
CA LYS A 107 27.61 11.60 3.27
C LYS A 107 26.73 11.98 4.45
N ILE A 108 25.75 11.14 4.73
CA ILE A 108 24.85 11.31 5.86
C ILE A 108 25.49 10.61 7.06
N SER A 109 25.39 11.20 8.25
CA SER A 109 25.84 10.60 9.50
C SER A 109 24.64 10.27 10.39
N LYS A 110 24.82 9.29 11.27
CA LYS A 110 23.93 9.00 12.40
C LYS A 110 24.00 10.11 13.45
N GLU A 111 23.08 10.03 14.42
CA GLU A 111 23.07 10.90 15.62
C GLU A 111 24.36 10.78 16.46
N ASP A 112 25.05 9.64 16.38
CA ASP A 112 26.33 9.37 17.05
C ASP A 112 27.56 9.82 16.25
N GLY A 113 27.37 10.41 15.06
CA GLY A 113 28.44 10.86 14.16
C GLY A 113 29.04 9.78 13.26
N THR A 114 28.62 8.52 13.38
CA THR A 114 29.07 7.45 12.47
C THR A 114 28.43 7.59 11.08
N GLU A 115 29.11 7.09 10.04
CA GLU A 115 28.61 7.18 8.67
C GLU A 115 27.35 6.32 8.47
N TRP A 116 26.34 6.90 7.83
CA TRP A 116 25.11 6.20 7.47
C TRP A 116 25.34 5.30 6.27
N LYS A 117 25.28 3.99 6.50
CA LYS A 117 25.61 2.97 5.50
C LYS A 117 24.48 2.66 4.51
N TRP A 118 23.25 3.15 4.75
CA TRP A 118 22.08 2.78 3.97
C TRP A 118 21.71 3.85 2.93
N SER A 119 21.54 3.44 1.68
CA SER A 119 21.03 4.31 0.62
C SER A 119 19.51 4.26 0.49
N CYS A 120 18.89 3.15 0.90
CA CYS A 120 17.47 2.84 0.71
C CYS A 120 16.52 3.46 1.74
N PHE A 121 17.03 3.98 2.85
CA PHE A 121 16.29 4.78 3.83
C PHE A 121 17.23 5.75 4.53
N ARG A 122 16.67 6.69 5.29
CA ARG A 122 17.37 7.81 5.93
C ARG A 122 17.24 7.77 7.44
N PRO A 123 18.15 8.40 8.20
CA PRO A 123 18.10 8.38 9.66
C PRO A 123 16.78 8.91 10.26
N TRP A 124 16.12 9.87 9.62
CA TRP A 124 14.84 10.43 10.07
C TRP A 124 13.61 9.57 9.73
N GLU A 125 13.78 8.51 8.95
CA GLU A 125 12.74 7.50 8.66
C GLU A 125 12.81 6.33 9.64
N THR A 126 13.81 6.32 10.54
CA THR A 126 13.97 5.31 11.58
C THR A 126 13.25 5.69 12.87
N TYR A 127 12.79 4.70 13.62
CA TYR A 127 11.98 4.91 14.81
C TYR A 127 12.24 3.83 15.87
N LYS A 128 11.69 4.04 17.06
CA LYS A 128 11.63 2.99 18.10
C LYS A 128 10.19 2.49 18.14
N ALA A 129 9.99 1.19 17.93
CA ALA A 129 8.65 0.60 17.96
C ALA A 129 8.06 0.61 19.38
N ASP A 130 6.76 0.91 19.48
CA ASP A 130 5.98 0.85 20.71
C ASP A 130 5.54 -0.59 21.01
N LEU A 131 6.27 -1.21 21.93
CA LEU A 131 5.98 -2.57 22.38
C LEU A 131 4.77 -2.66 23.34
N ASN A 132 4.15 -1.53 23.71
CA ASN A 132 2.98 -1.51 24.61
C ASN A 132 1.64 -1.69 23.87
N ILE A 133 1.65 -1.87 22.55
CA ILE A 133 0.46 -2.05 21.74
C ILE A 133 -0.32 -3.34 22.11
N ASP A 134 -1.66 -3.25 22.09
CA ASP A 134 -2.51 -4.40 22.45
C ASP A 134 -2.52 -5.47 21.34
N LEU A 135 -1.75 -6.52 21.55
CA LEU A 135 -1.65 -7.67 20.63
C LEU A 135 -2.91 -8.54 20.59
N LYS A 136 -3.82 -8.44 21.58
CA LYS A 136 -5.01 -9.30 21.71
C LYS A 136 -6.26 -8.69 21.10
N LYS A 137 -6.22 -7.43 20.69
CA LYS A 137 -7.33 -6.75 20.03
C LYS A 137 -7.71 -7.48 18.75
N HIS A 138 -9.00 -7.80 18.64
CA HIS A 138 -9.61 -8.52 17.53
C HIS A 138 -10.84 -7.74 17.07
N HIS A 139 -10.95 -7.48 15.77
CA HIS A 139 -12.17 -6.89 15.23
C HIS A 139 -13.24 -7.96 15.00
N VAL A 140 -14.33 -7.91 15.77
CA VAL A 140 -15.43 -8.87 15.64
C VAL A 140 -16.15 -8.69 14.29
N PRO A 141 -16.26 -9.73 13.43
CA PRO A 141 -16.91 -9.62 12.13
C PRO A 141 -18.44 -9.52 12.26
N ILE A 142 -18.98 -8.31 12.21
CA ILE A 142 -20.42 -8.05 12.38
C ILE A 142 -21.14 -8.09 11.02
N THR A 143 -20.65 -7.33 10.04
CA THR A 143 -21.33 -7.19 8.73
C THR A 143 -21.05 -8.39 7.81
N PHE A 144 -21.81 -8.52 6.72
CA PHE A 144 -21.55 -9.56 5.72
C PHE A 144 -20.15 -9.46 5.13
N LEU A 145 -19.70 -8.25 4.79
CA LEU A 145 -18.38 -8.03 4.22
C LEU A 145 -17.25 -8.29 5.24
N ASP A 146 -17.47 -7.99 6.53
CA ASP A 146 -16.48 -8.35 7.57
C ASP A 146 -16.37 -9.87 7.72
N LYS A 147 -17.51 -10.57 7.74
CA LYS A 147 -17.54 -12.04 7.77
C LYS A 147 -16.85 -12.64 6.55
N PHE A 148 -17.10 -12.07 5.37
CA PHE A 148 -16.43 -12.47 4.14
C PHE A 148 -14.92 -12.27 4.23
N ALA A 149 -14.46 -11.07 4.63
CA ALA A 149 -13.05 -10.78 4.82
C ALA A 149 -12.37 -11.75 5.79
N TYR A 150 -12.99 -11.95 6.97
CA TYR A 150 -12.50 -12.87 7.99
C TYR A 150 -12.38 -14.30 7.45
N TRP A 151 -13.43 -14.80 6.80
CA TRP A 151 -13.41 -16.15 6.21
C TRP A 151 -12.38 -16.28 5.09
N THR A 152 -12.21 -15.26 4.24
CA THR A 152 -11.18 -15.24 3.21
C THR A 152 -9.80 -15.40 3.83
N VAL A 153 -9.47 -14.60 4.84
CA VAL A 153 -8.16 -14.68 5.51
C VAL A 153 -7.94 -16.03 6.19
N LYS A 154 -8.93 -16.51 6.96
CA LYS A 154 -8.83 -17.84 7.60
C LYS A 154 -8.70 -18.97 6.58
N SER A 155 -9.34 -18.86 5.42
CA SER A 155 -9.23 -19.85 4.35
C SER A 155 -7.85 -19.82 3.68
N LEU A 156 -7.26 -18.63 3.48
CA LEU A 156 -5.90 -18.47 2.94
C LEU A 156 -4.82 -19.01 3.89
N ARG A 157 -5.08 -18.99 5.20
CA ARG A 157 -4.15 -19.53 6.19
C ARG A 157 -3.95 -21.05 6.08
N PHE A 158 -5.01 -21.80 5.81
CA PHE A 158 -4.93 -23.28 5.75
C PHE A 158 -3.89 -23.82 4.76
N PRO A 159 -3.90 -23.45 3.45
CA PRO A 159 -2.89 -23.93 2.51
C PRO A 159 -1.50 -23.40 2.84
N THR A 160 -1.40 -22.19 3.39
CA THR A 160 -0.14 -21.57 3.81
C THR A 160 0.51 -22.37 4.95
N ASP A 161 -0.27 -22.71 5.98
CA ASP A 161 0.21 -23.51 7.12
C ASP A 161 0.69 -24.90 6.66
N ILE A 162 0.02 -25.52 5.68
CA ILE A 162 0.41 -26.81 5.11
C ILE A 162 1.70 -26.69 4.28
N PHE A 163 1.84 -25.64 3.47
CA PHE A 163 2.98 -25.46 2.58
C PHE A 163 4.27 -25.16 3.35
N PHE A 164 4.19 -24.31 4.38
CA PHE A 164 5.38 -23.85 5.11
C PHE A 164 5.73 -24.70 6.34
N GLN A 165 4.75 -25.36 6.96
CA GLN A 165 4.96 -26.16 8.16
C GLN A 165 5.81 -25.41 9.21
N ARG A 166 6.90 -26.02 9.70
CA ARG A 166 7.82 -25.44 10.69
C ARG A 166 8.92 -24.53 10.11
N ARG A 167 8.86 -24.15 8.83
CA ARG A 167 9.86 -23.26 8.19
C ARG A 167 9.52 -21.78 8.44
N TYR A 168 9.57 -21.35 9.71
CA TYR A 168 9.12 -20.00 10.12
C TYR A 168 9.85 -18.85 9.42
N GLY A 169 11.18 -18.92 9.26
CA GLY A 169 11.94 -17.87 8.54
C GLY A 169 11.55 -17.76 7.07
N CYS A 170 11.42 -18.89 6.37
CA CYS A 170 10.99 -18.90 4.97
C CYS A 170 9.51 -18.48 4.82
N ARG A 171 8.66 -18.83 5.80
CA ARG A 171 7.26 -18.42 5.85
C ARG A 171 7.12 -16.91 6.01
N ALA A 172 7.79 -16.33 7.01
CA ALA A 172 7.77 -14.89 7.28
C ALA A 172 8.21 -14.14 6.02
N MET A 173 9.42 -14.41 5.53
CA MET A 173 9.95 -13.83 4.29
C MET A 173 8.96 -13.93 3.12
N MET A 174 8.32 -15.07 2.88
CA MET A 174 7.37 -15.19 1.77
C MET A 174 6.08 -14.41 1.99
N LEU A 175 5.55 -14.36 3.22
CA LEU A 175 4.34 -13.60 3.54
C LEU A 175 4.58 -12.09 3.47
N GLU A 176 5.76 -11.61 3.88
CA GLU A 176 6.15 -10.19 3.74
C GLU A 176 6.09 -9.70 2.28
N THR A 177 6.40 -10.58 1.31
CA THR A 177 6.30 -10.21 -0.12
C THR A 177 4.86 -9.93 -0.56
N VAL A 178 3.88 -10.49 0.13
CA VAL A 178 2.45 -10.28 -0.13
C VAL A 178 1.92 -9.14 0.74
N ALA A 179 2.35 -9.05 1.99
CA ALA A 179 1.96 -8.01 2.95
C ALA A 179 2.40 -6.59 2.52
N ALA A 180 3.50 -6.46 1.77
CA ALA A 180 3.89 -5.16 1.20
C ALA A 180 3.00 -4.66 0.03
N VAL A 181 2.11 -5.49 -0.52
CA VAL A 181 1.31 -5.13 -1.71
C VAL A 181 0.09 -4.24 -1.38
N PRO A 182 -0.73 -4.52 -0.35
CA PRO A 182 -1.92 -3.75 -0.04
C PRO A 182 -1.70 -2.26 0.17
N GLY A 183 -0.74 -1.87 1.01
CA GLY A 183 -0.40 -0.47 1.26
C GLY A 183 0.00 0.26 -0.03
N MET A 184 0.80 -0.39 -0.89
CA MET A 184 1.21 0.17 -2.18
C MET A 184 0.02 0.40 -3.12
N VAL A 185 -0.88 -0.59 -3.24
CA VAL A 185 -2.08 -0.48 -4.08
C VAL A 185 -3.03 0.60 -3.56
N GLY A 186 -3.29 0.62 -2.24
CA GLY A 186 -4.15 1.61 -1.62
C GLY A 186 -3.60 3.03 -1.75
N GLY A 187 -2.31 3.21 -1.48
CA GLY A 187 -1.57 4.45 -1.66
C GLY A 187 -1.61 4.95 -3.11
N LEU A 188 -1.35 4.07 -4.08
CA LEU A 188 -1.44 4.37 -5.51
C LEU A 188 -2.85 4.84 -5.92
N LEU A 189 -3.88 4.10 -5.53
CA LEU A 189 -5.26 4.40 -5.90
C LEU A 189 -5.76 5.71 -5.26
N LEU A 190 -5.38 5.96 -4.00
CA LEU A 190 -5.67 7.23 -3.31
C LEU A 190 -4.87 8.40 -3.92
N HIS A 191 -3.62 8.18 -4.30
CA HIS A 191 -2.79 9.18 -4.99
C HIS A 191 -3.45 9.60 -6.30
N CYS A 192 -3.78 8.64 -7.17
CA CYS A 192 -4.50 8.91 -8.41
C CYS A 192 -5.87 9.56 -8.17
N LYS A 193 -6.56 9.24 -7.06
CA LYS A 193 -7.84 9.86 -6.69
C LYS A 193 -7.65 11.32 -6.28
N SER A 194 -6.64 11.61 -5.49
CA SER A 194 -6.27 12.96 -5.06
C SER A 194 -5.95 13.84 -6.27
N LEU A 195 -5.13 13.35 -7.21
CA LEU A 195 -4.77 14.07 -8.42
C LEU A 195 -5.98 14.37 -9.31
N ARG A 196 -6.79 13.35 -9.65
CA ARG A 196 -7.92 13.52 -10.59
C ARG A 196 -9.07 14.35 -10.02
N ARG A 197 -9.15 14.49 -8.69
CA ARG A 197 -10.19 15.28 -8.01
C ARG A 197 -9.66 16.59 -7.42
N PHE A 198 -8.35 16.84 -7.46
CA PHE A 198 -7.70 17.99 -6.80
C PHE A 198 -8.05 18.09 -5.30
N GLU A 199 -8.07 16.95 -4.60
CA GLU A 199 -8.47 16.86 -3.19
C GLU A 199 -7.30 16.44 -2.29
N ARG A 200 -7.28 16.91 -1.03
CA ARG A 200 -6.37 16.41 0.00
C ARG A 200 -6.73 14.96 0.39
N SER A 201 -5.74 14.19 0.82
CA SER A 201 -5.89 12.77 1.19
C SER A 201 -5.97 12.50 2.69
N GLY A 202 -5.88 13.53 3.55
CA GLY A 202 -5.89 13.36 5.02
C GLY A 202 -4.69 12.59 5.57
N GLY A 203 -3.57 12.51 4.84
CA GLY A 203 -2.38 11.77 5.27
C GLY A 203 -2.36 10.29 4.86
N TRP A 204 -3.48 9.74 4.39
CA TRP A 204 -3.62 8.31 4.08
C TRP A 204 -2.72 7.79 2.97
N ILE A 205 -2.37 8.62 1.98
CA ILE A 205 -1.38 8.21 0.96
C ILE A 205 -0.04 7.92 1.63
N LYS A 206 0.38 8.79 2.56
CA LYS A 206 1.65 8.63 3.26
C LYS A 206 1.61 7.40 4.16
N ALA A 207 0.57 7.25 4.98
CA ALA A 207 0.41 6.11 5.89
C ALA A 207 0.48 4.76 5.15
N LEU A 208 -0.24 4.61 4.04
CA LEU A 208 -0.26 3.34 3.30
C LEU A 208 1.05 3.05 2.55
N LEU A 209 1.77 4.08 2.10
CA LEU A 209 3.09 3.91 1.49
C LEU A 209 4.16 3.60 2.55
N GLU A 210 4.05 4.19 3.74
CA GLU A 210 4.91 3.87 4.89
C GLU A 210 4.67 2.44 5.39
N GLU A 211 3.41 1.98 5.45
CA GLU A 211 3.07 0.57 5.71
C GLU A 211 3.73 -0.36 4.67
N ALA A 212 3.55 -0.09 3.38
CA ALA A 212 4.16 -0.91 2.33
C ALA A 212 5.71 -0.91 2.38
N GLU A 213 6.31 0.20 2.79
CA GLU A 213 7.75 0.26 3.01
C GLU A 213 8.18 -0.50 4.27
N ASN A 214 7.42 -0.41 5.36
CA ASN A 214 7.69 -1.13 6.59
C ASN A 214 7.68 -2.65 6.37
N GLU A 215 6.64 -3.18 5.71
CA GLU A 215 6.54 -4.57 5.27
C GLU A 215 7.74 -5.00 4.40
N ARG A 216 8.19 -4.10 3.49
CA ARG A 216 9.41 -4.33 2.70
C ARG A 216 10.67 -4.37 3.59
N MET A 217 10.72 -3.59 4.66
CA MET A 217 11.84 -3.60 5.62
C MET A 217 11.85 -4.87 6.48
N HIS A 218 10.67 -5.43 6.80
CA HIS A 218 10.56 -6.77 7.40
C HIS A 218 11.17 -7.82 6.47
N LEU A 219 10.76 -7.83 5.19
CA LEU A 219 11.31 -8.73 4.17
C LEU A 219 12.84 -8.64 4.08
N MET A 220 13.38 -7.43 3.93
CA MET A 220 14.83 -7.22 3.78
C MET A 220 15.60 -7.69 5.03
N THR A 221 15.00 -7.52 6.21
CA THR A 221 15.57 -8.01 7.47
C THR A 221 15.61 -9.54 7.51
N PHE A 222 14.51 -10.23 7.15
CA PHE A 222 14.49 -11.69 7.16
C PHE A 222 15.32 -12.32 6.05
N MET A 223 15.56 -11.62 4.94
CA MET A 223 16.47 -12.08 3.89
C MET A 223 17.92 -12.21 4.37
N GLU A 224 18.37 -11.35 5.29
CA GLU A 224 19.72 -11.47 5.90
C GLU A 224 19.86 -12.74 6.76
N VAL A 225 18.75 -13.30 7.22
CA VAL A 225 18.71 -14.51 8.06
C VAL A 225 18.43 -15.77 7.23
N SER A 226 17.61 -15.66 6.17
CA SER A 226 17.17 -16.79 5.34
C SER A 226 17.17 -16.42 3.87
N GLN A 227 18.01 -17.09 3.08
CA GLN A 227 18.11 -16.85 1.64
C GLN A 227 17.08 -17.70 0.85
N PRO A 228 16.24 -17.09 -0.01
CA PRO A 228 15.25 -17.82 -0.79
C PRO A 228 15.88 -18.62 -1.92
N ARG A 229 15.34 -19.82 -2.18
CA ARG A 229 15.70 -20.63 -3.35
C ARG A 229 15.01 -20.13 -4.62
N TRP A 230 15.51 -20.52 -5.79
CA TRP A 230 14.96 -20.04 -7.08
C TRP A 230 13.46 -20.35 -7.27
N TYR A 231 12.98 -21.50 -6.78
CA TYR A 231 11.56 -21.86 -6.89
C TYR A 231 10.69 -21.06 -5.90
N GLU A 232 11.23 -20.66 -4.75
CA GLU A 232 10.53 -19.78 -3.80
C GLU A 232 10.38 -18.38 -4.42
N ARG A 233 11.39 -17.90 -5.14
CA ARG A 233 11.31 -16.64 -5.91
C ARG A 233 10.30 -16.72 -7.06
N ALA A 234 10.26 -17.84 -7.78
CA ALA A 234 9.25 -18.06 -8.83
C ALA A 234 7.82 -18.10 -8.24
N LEU A 235 7.66 -18.72 -7.06
CA LEU A 235 6.39 -18.74 -6.34
C LEU A 235 5.97 -17.33 -5.90
N VAL A 236 6.89 -16.53 -5.35
CA VAL A 236 6.63 -15.11 -5.02
C VAL A 236 6.12 -14.34 -6.23
N PHE A 237 6.78 -14.48 -7.39
CA PHE A 237 6.35 -13.82 -8.62
C PHE A 237 4.92 -14.21 -9.03
N ALA A 238 4.60 -15.51 -8.98
CA ALA A 238 3.26 -16.00 -9.31
C ALA A 238 2.19 -15.51 -8.33
N VAL A 239 2.47 -15.59 -7.01
CA VAL A 239 1.54 -15.16 -5.96
C VAL A 239 1.31 -13.65 -6.01
N GLN A 240 2.37 -12.85 -6.13
CA GLN A 240 2.24 -11.39 -6.29
C GLN A 240 1.46 -11.04 -7.56
N GLY A 241 1.73 -11.72 -8.68
CA GLY A 241 1.00 -11.50 -9.93
C GLY A 241 -0.51 -11.68 -9.78
N VAL A 242 -0.95 -12.73 -9.09
CA VAL A 242 -2.38 -12.96 -8.82
C VAL A 242 -2.91 -11.99 -7.75
N PHE A 243 -2.24 -11.92 -6.61
CA PHE A 243 -2.70 -11.17 -5.45
C PHE A 243 -2.80 -9.67 -5.73
N PHE A 244 -1.82 -9.07 -6.42
CA PHE A 244 -1.85 -7.67 -6.81
C PHE A 244 -3.12 -7.34 -7.61
N ASN A 245 -3.44 -8.15 -8.63
CA ASN A 245 -4.60 -7.90 -9.48
C ASN A 245 -5.92 -8.08 -8.73
N VAL A 246 -6.04 -9.14 -7.93
CA VAL A 246 -7.24 -9.39 -7.12
C VAL A 246 -7.45 -8.29 -6.08
N TYR A 247 -6.38 -7.89 -5.36
CA TYR A 247 -6.44 -6.85 -4.36
C TYR A 247 -6.74 -5.48 -4.97
N PHE A 248 -6.12 -5.15 -6.11
CA PHE A 248 -6.40 -3.94 -6.88
C PHE A 248 -7.88 -3.83 -7.24
N LEU A 249 -8.46 -4.88 -7.84
CA LEU A 249 -9.89 -4.90 -8.18
C LEU A 249 -10.77 -4.79 -6.94
N THR A 250 -10.41 -5.49 -5.86
CA THR A 250 -11.13 -5.44 -4.58
C THR A 250 -11.13 -4.01 -4.02
N TYR A 251 -10.00 -3.32 -4.03
CA TYR A 251 -9.89 -1.94 -3.54
C TYR A 251 -10.68 -0.96 -4.40
N VAL A 252 -10.65 -1.11 -5.74
CA VAL A 252 -11.46 -0.29 -6.65
C VAL A 252 -12.96 -0.49 -6.39
N MET A 253 -13.39 -1.72 -6.15
CA MET A 253 -14.81 -2.05 -5.91
C MET A 253 -15.26 -1.65 -4.49
N SER A 254 -14.42 -1.89 -3.48
CA SER A 254 -14.77 -1.73 -2.07
C SER A 254 -13.51 -1.51 -1.21
N PRO A 255 -13.08 -0.25 -1.00
CA PRO A 255 -11.97 0.08 -0.11
C PRO A 255 -12.18 -0.43 1.33
N LYS A 256 -13.42 -0.39 1.83
CA LYS A 256 -13.76 -0.93 3.16
C LYS A 256 -13.46 -2.42 3.28
N LEU A 257 -13.77 -3.20 2.24
CA LEU A 257 -13.50 -4.63 2.24
C LEU A 257 -12.00 -4.87 2.15
N ALA A 258 -11.30 -4.15 1.27
CA ALA A 258 -9.85 -4.27 1.10
C ALA A 258 -9.12 -4.01 2.43
N HIS A 259 -9.39 -2.89 3.09
CA HIS A 259 -8.82 -2.58 4.40
C HIS A 259 -9.20 -3.59 5.48
N ARG A 260 -10.43 -4.12 5.47
CA ARG A 260 -10.83 -5.16 6.44
C ARG A 260 -10.06 -6.47 6.22
N ILE A 261 -9.83 -6.85 4.96
CA ILE A 261 -9.02 -8.03 4.63
C ILE A 261 -7.61 -7.86 5.18
N VAL A 262 -6.98 -6.71 4.96
CA VAL A 262 -5.64 -6.41 5.50
C VAL A 262 -5.65 -6.46 7.03
N GLY A 263 -6.60 -5.79 7.68
CA GLY A 263 -6.70 -5.82 9.14
C GLY A 263 -6.79 -7.25 9.71
N TYR A 264 -7.47 -8.18 9.03
CA TYR A 264 -7.45 -9.59 9.42
C TYR A 264 -6.17 -10.34 9.04
N LEU A 265 -5.51 -10.01 7.93
CA LEU A 265 -4.19 -10.56 7.60
C LEU A 265 -3.19 -10.24 8.70
N GLU A 266 -3.20 -9.00 9.22
CA GLU A 266 -2.26 -8.59 10.27
C GLU A 266 -2.59 -9.25 11.62
N GLU A 267 -3.85 -9.54 11.92
CA GLU A 267 -4.19 -10.39 13.07
C GLU A 267 -3.56 -11.79 12.97
N GLU A 268 -3.50 -12.37 11.75
CA GLU A 268 -2.80 -13.63 11.52
C GLU A 268 -1.27 -13.48 11.57
N ALA A 269 -0.73 -12.33 11.15
CA ALA A 269 0.70 -12.01 11.25
C ALA A 269 1.13 -11.92 12.73
N ILE A 270 0.40 -11.18 13.56
CA ILE A 270 0.63 -11.08 15.01
C ILE A 270 0.62 -12.47 15.67
N HIS A 271 -0.36 -13.31 15.31
CA HIS A 271 -0.41 -14.69 15.79
C HIS A 271 0.85 -15.47 15.35
N SER A 272 1.23 -15.38 14.07
CA SER A 272 2.38 -16.09 13.51
C SER A 272 3.69 -15.69 14.19
N TYR A 273 3.92 -14.40 14.41
CA TYR A 273 5.10 -13.91 15.12
C TYR A 273 5.09 -14.24 16.61
N THR A 274 3.92 -14.33 17.23
CA THR A 274 3.80 -14.83 18.61
C THR A 274 4.21 -16.29 18.72
N GLU A 275 3.83 -17.15 17.76
CA GLU A 275 4.32 -18.53 17.70
C GLU A 275 5.81 -18.60 17.40
N PHE A 276 6.33 -17.74 16.52
CA PHE A 276 7.77 -17.65 16.26
C PHE A 276 8.54 -17.32 17.55
N LEU A 277 8.12 -16.32 18.32
CA LEU A 277 8.74 -15.99 19.61
C LEU A 277 8.73 -17.18 20.58
N LYS A 278 7.63 -17.94 20.66
CA LYS A 278 7.57 -19.14 21.50
C LYS A 278 8.58 -20.21 21.08
N GLU A 279 8.81 -20.39 19.78
CA GLU A 279 9.78 -21.37 19.28
C GLU A 279 11.23 -20.91 19.49
N LEU A 280 11.50 -19.60 19.42
CA LEU A 280 12.78 -19.01 19.84
C LEU A 280 13.02 -19.20 21.34
N ASP A 281 12.01 -18.92 22.18
CA ASP A 281 12.10 -19.04 23.65
C ASP A 281 12.31 -20.50 24.10
N LYS A 282 11.79 -21.47 23.33
CA LYS A 282 12.05 -22.91 23.55
C LYS A 282 13.42 -23.38 23.07
N GLY A 283 14.14 -22.57 22.29
CA GLY A 283 15.41 -22.96 21.66
C GLY A 283 15.27 -23.86 20.43
N ASN A 284 14.07 -23.96 19.84
CA ASN A 284 13.86 -24.72 18.60
C ASN A 284 14.37 -23.96 17.37
N ILE A 285 14.51 -22.64 17.48
CA ILE A 285 15.11 -21.77 16.47
C ILE A 285 16.27 -21.04 17.13
N GLU A 286 17.40 -20.97 16.42
CA GLU A 286 18.59 -20.28 16.91
C GLU A 286 18.35 -18.76 16.99
N ASN A 287 18.63 -18.18 18.15
CA ASN A 287 18.50 -16.75 18.38
C ASN A 287 19.79 -16.01 17.98
N VAL A 288 20.01 -15.88 16.67
CA VAL A 288 21.19 -15.21 16.10
C VAL A 288 21.20 -13.69 16.37
N PRO A 289 22.36 -13.00 16.24
CA PRO A 289 22.41 -11.54 16.31
C PRO A 289 21.48 -10.86 15.31
N ALA A 290 20.87 -9.74 15.70
CA ALA A 290 19.97 -8.97 14.84
C ALA A 290 20.73 -8.45 13.59
N PRO A 291 20.14 -8.56 12.38
CA PRO A 291 20.72 -7.98 11.19
C PRO A 291 20.96 -6.48 11.34
N ALA A 292 22.06 -5.98 10.79
CA ALA A 292 22.45 -4.59 10.98
C ALA A 292 21.42 -3.59 10.42
N ILE A 293 20.62 -4.00 9.43
CA ILE A 293 19.52 -3.20 8.87
C ILE A 293 18.39 -3.03 9.89
N ALA A 294 18.06 -4.09 10.63
CA ALA A 294 17.05 -4.06 11.67
C ALA A 294 17.47 -3.17 12.84
N VAL A 295 18.75 -3.29 13.25
CA VAL A 295 19.30 -2.47 14.33
C VAL A 295 19.18 -0.99 14.01
N ASP A 296 19.54 -0.58 12.80
CA ASP A 296 19.47 0.82 12.39
C ASP A 296 18.03 1.29 12.14
N TYR A 297 17.18 0.46 11.52
CA TYR A 297 15.80 0.83 11.15
C TYR A 297 14.88 0.99 12.38
N TRP A 298 14.88 0.01 13.29
CA TRP A 298 14.09 0.05 14.55
C TRP A 298 14.87 0.64 15.75
N ARG A 299 16.05 1.22 15.50
CA ARG A 299 16.92 1.82 16.52
C ARG A 299 17.15 0.89 17.72
N LEU A 300 17.37 -0.40 17.45
CA LEU A 300 17.57 -1.42 18.48
C LEU A 300 18.93 -1.25 19.17
N PRO A 301 19.09 -1.72 20.42
CA PRO A 301 20.40 -1.80 21.07
C PRO A 301 21.43 -2.60 20.24
N PRO A 302 22.74 -2.27 20.29
CA PRO A 302 23.77 -2.92 19.45
C PRO A 302 23.91 -4.45 19.61
N ASN A 303 23.49 -4.99 20.76
CA ASN A 303 23.57 -6.43 21.07
C ASN A 303 22.21 -7.13 20.95
N SER A 304 21.28 -6.55 20.20
CA SER A 304 19.94 -7.14 20.00
C SER A 304 20.02 -8.43 19.19
N THR A 305 19.05 -9.32 19.40
CA THR A 305 19.00 -10.62 18.74
C THR A 305 17.79 -10.73 17.80
N LEU A 306 17.68 -11.84 17.06
CA LEU A 306 16.54 -12.16 16.21
C LEU A 306 15.22 -12.09 16.98
N ARG A 307 15.20 -12.54 18.24
CA ARG A 307 14.05 -12.38 19.13
C ARG A 307 13.60 -10.94 19.28
N ASP A 308 14.52 -9.99 19.47
CA ASP A 308 14.19 -8.56 19.60
C ASP A 308 13.61 -7.99 18.31
N VAL A 309 14.17 -8.41 17.16
CA VAL A 309 13.64 -8.08 15.83
C VAL A 309 12.21 -8.58 15.68
N VAL A 310 11.93 -9.84 16.02
CA VAL A 310 10.59 -10.40 15.93
C VAL A 310 9.60 -9.67 16.87
N MET A 311 10.06 -9.17 18.02
CA MET A 311 9.20 -8.37 18.90
C MET A 311 8.77 -7.05 18.28
N VAL A 312 9.70 -6.31 17.64
CA VAL A 312 9.38 -5.02 17.00
C VAL A 312 8.58 -5.20 15.71
N VAL A 313 8.90 -6.21 14.90
CA VAL A 313 8.11 -6.57 13.72
C VAL A 313 6.66 -6.88 14.11
N ARG A 314 6.46 -7.71 15.15
CA ARG A 314 5.10 -8.01 15.66
C ARG A 314 4.35 -6.77 16.14
N ALA A 315 5.06 -5.76 16.65
CA ALA A 315 4.44 -4.51 17.06
C ALA A 315 4.00 -3.68 15.84
N ASP A 316 4.81 -3.64 14.78
CA ASP A 316 4.44 -3.04 13.50
C ASP A 316 3.16 -3.71 12.94
N GLU A 317 3.08 -5.05 12.96
CA GLU A 317 1.86 -5.76 12.53
C GLU A 317 0.61 -5.35 13.30
N ALA A 318 0.75 -5.17 14.62
CA ALA A 318 -0.35 -4.71 15.46
C ALA A 318 -0.75 -3.26 15.14
N HIS A 319 0.20 -2.44 14.71
CA HIS A 319 -0.08 -1.11 14.20
C HIS A 319 -0.83 -1.16 12.87
N HIS A 320 -0.33 -1.91 11.88
CA HIS A 320 -0.98 -2.09 10.58
C HIS A 320 -2.41 -2.64 10.71
N ARG A 321 -2.62 -3.60 11.61
CA ARG A 321 -3.94 -4.12 12.00
C ARG A 321 -4.89 -2.99 12.38
N ASP A 322 -4.45 -2.16 13.32
CA ASP A 322 -5.29 -1.10 13.90
C ASP A 322 -5.59 -0.01 12.87
N VAL A 323 -4.60 0.39 12.07
CA VAL A 323 -4.76 1.37 10.99
C VAL A 323 -5.73 0.88 9.93
N ASN A 324 -5.60 -0.37 9.48
CA ASN A 324 -6.46 -0.92 8.44
C ASN A 324 -7.89 -1.19 8.94
N HIS A 325 -8.08 -1.70 10.16
CA HIS A 325 -9.43 -1.80 10.74
C HIS A 325 -10.07 -0.42 10.89
N PHE A 326 -9.31 0.59 11.32
CA PHE A 326 -9.79 1.98 11.41
C PHE A 326 -10.18 2.56 10.04
N ALA A 327 -9.35 2.36 9.01
CA ALA A 327 -9.64 2.78 7.64
C ALA A 327 -10.95 2.16 7.11
N SER A 328 -11.16 0.88 7.40
CA SER A 328 -12.40 0.17 7.07
C SER A 328 -13.60 0.78 7.80
N ASP A 329 -13.47 1.05 9.10
CA ASP A 329 -14.55 1.62 9.94
C ASP A 329 -14.98 3.02 9.46
N ILE A 330 -14.04 3.89 9.05
CA ILE A 330 -14.35 5.21 8.46
C ILE A 330 -15.29 5.03 7.26
N HIS A 331 -15.00 4.08 6.38
CA HIS A 331 -15.84 3.81 5.22
C HIS A 331 -17.20 3.21 5.59
N TYR A 332 -17.28 2.38 6.62
CA TYR A 332 -18.56 1.86 7.12
C TYR A 332 -19.44 2.94 7.75
N GLN A 333 -18.83 3.97 8.35
CA GLN A 333 -19.54 5.14 8.86
C GLN A 333 -20.01 6.11 7.76
N GLY A 334 -19.76 5.78 6.48
CA GLY A 334 -20.13 6.62 5.34
C GLY A 334 -19.21 7.83 5.12
N GLN A 335 -18.08 7.88 5.82
CA GLN A 335 -17.08 8.93 5.68
C GLN A 335 -16.03 8.56 4.63
N GLN A 336 -15.27 9.56 4.16
CA GLN A 336 -14.08 9.32 3.36
C GLN A 336 -12.83 9.44 4.22
N LEU A 337 -11.77 8.72 3.84
CA LEU A 337 -10.47 8.78 4.53
C LEU A 337 -9.93 10.21 4.67
N LYS A 338 -10.20 11.12 3.71
CA LYS A 338 -9.76 12.52 3.83
C LYS A 338 -10.41 13.30 4.98
N ASP A 339 -11.55 12.84 5.48
CA ASP A 339 -12.33 13.51 6.52
C ASP A 339 -11.85 13.12 7.93
N SER A 340 -11.11 12.02 8.06
CA SER A 340 -10.51 11.54 9.30
C SER A 340 -9.01 11.34 9.10
N PRO A 341 -8.13 12.14 9.73
CA PRO A 341 -6.70 12.09 9.45
C PRO A 341 -6.11 10.71 9.76
N ALA A 342 -5.20 10.26 8.90
CA ALA A 342 -4.43 9.04 9.16
C ALA A 342 -3.55 9.22 10.41
N PRO A 343 -3.38 8.16 11.23
CA PRO A 343 -2.54 8.21 12.42
C PRO A 343 -1.04 8.15 12.04
N LEU A 344 -0.51 9.23 11.46
CA LEU A 344 0.90 9.33 11.06
C LEU A 344 1.82 9.45 12.28
N GLY A 345 2.99 8.80 12.21
CA GLY A 345 4.02 8.86 13.25
C GLY A 345 3.64 8.13 14.54
N TYR A 346 2.63 7.27 14.49
CA TYR A 346 2.27 6.37 15.57
C TYR A 346 3.05 5.07 15.34
N HIS A 347 4.24 4.97 15.91
CA HIS A 347 5.09 3.79 15.82
C HIS A 347 5.50 3.32 17.20
#